data_AF-A0AAX4HGL1-F1
#
_entry.id   AF-A0AAX4HGL1-F1
#
_cell.length_a   1.000
_cell.length_b   1.000
_cell.length_c   1.000
_cell.angle_alpha   90.00
_cell.angle_beta   90.00
_cell.angle_gamma   90.00
#
_symmetry.space_group_name_H-M   'P 1'
#
loop_
_entity.id
_entity.type
_entity.pdbx_description
1 polymer ?
#
loop_
_entity_poly.entity_id
_entity_poly.type
_entity_poly.pdbx_seq_one_letter_code
_entity_poly.pdbx_strand_id
1 'polypeptide(L)'
;MHIHVFVKFPLTVQATSGIQVLQLFEAQTGLPRSYAVIVGVAVYFVIIFLNLAGVGQLLSNIAGFVVPCYYSLLALETTTTSDDTALLTYWVVFAFLNVIEFWSRAILYWIPFYFLFKTIFLLYIGVPAFGGAQLVYVNLIKPFSRAYIVKNKSLSKTVDEVAEGVSSAVEL
;
A
#
# COMPACT_ATOMS: atom_id res chain seq x y z
N MET A 1 -14.45 46.02 37.93
CA MET A 1 -15.69 45.29 37.61
C MET A 1 -15.40 44.44 36.36
N HIS A 2 -14.78 43.27 36.54
CA HIS A 2 -14.37 42.40 35.43
C HIS A 2 -15.40 41.29 35.24
N ILE A 3 -16.10 41.33 34.12
CA ILE A 3 -17.05 40.31 33.71
C ILE A 3 -16.24 39.16 33.11
N HIS A 4 -16.04 38.10 33.89
CA HIS A 4 -15.64 36.81 33.33
C HIS A 4 -16.85 36.22 32.61
N VAL A 5 -16.86 36.35 31.28
CA VAL A 5 -17.79 35.63 30.40
C VAL A 5 -17.44 34.14 30.49
N PHE A 6 -18.09 33.46 31.43
CA PHE A 6 -18.04 32.02 31.56
C PHE A 6 -18.88 31.43 30.42
N VAL A 7 -18.25 31.22 29.26
CA VAL A 7 -18.86 30.39 28.20
C VAL A 7 -18.78 28.92 28.68
N LYS A 8 -19.66 28.56 29.61
CA LYS A 8 -19.99 27.17 29.88
C LYS A 8 -20.74 26.73 28.62
N PHE A 9 -20.19 25.79 27.86
CA PHE A 9 -20.95 25.02 26.88
C PHE A 9 -21.47 23.75 27.58
N PRO A 10 -22.57 23.81 28.37
CA PRO A 10 -23.09 22.65 29.09
C PRO A 10 -23.68 21.57 28.16
N LEU A 11 -23.96 21.91 26.89
CA LEU A 11 -24.66 21.05 25.95
C LEU A 11 -23.81 19.87 25.45
N THR A 12 -22.49 20.02 25.36
CA THR A 12 -21.60 18.97 24.81
C THR A 12 -21.25 17.89 25.83
N VAL A 13 -21.08 18.27 27.11
CA VAL A 13 -20.72 17.35 28.20
C VAL A 13 -21.87 16.39 28.53
N GLN A 14 -23.11 16.87 28.47
CA GLN A 14 -24.29 16.07 28.77
C GLN A 14 -24.58 15.04 27.65
N ALA A 15 -24.37 15.42 26.39
CA ALA A 15 -24.58 14.54 25.23
C ALA A 15 -23.55 13.40 25.11
N THR A 16 -22.32 13.59 25.59
CA THR A 16 -21.25 12.57 25.55
C THR A 16 -21.11 11.77 26.85
N SER A 17 -21.93 12.07 27.86
CA SER A 17 -21.85 11.46 29.19
C SER A 17 -22.11 9.95 29.22
N GLY A 18 -22.84 9.39 28.26
CA GLY A 18 -23.13 7.95 28.17
C GLY A 18 -22.04 7.08 27.54
N ILE A 19 -20.98 7.67 26.97
CA ILE A 19 -19.96 6.94 26.21
C ILE A 19 -18.71 6.73 27.07
N GLN A 20 -18.54 5.52 27.61
CA GLN A 20 -17.43 5.15 28.50
C GLN A 20 -16.04 5.39 27.87
N VAL A 21 -15.92 5.20 26.56
CA VAL A 21 -14.66 5.40 25.81
C VAL A 21 -14.17 6.85 25.90
N LEU A 22 -15.09 7.84 25.86
CA LEU A 22 -14.72 9.25 25.94
C LEU A 22 -14.32 9.67 27.36
N GLN A 23 -14.92 9.03 28.37
CA GLN A 23 -14.55 9.22 29.77
C GLN A 23 -13.17 8.63 30.06
N LEU A 24 -12.87 7.45 29.51
CA LEU A 24 -11.56 6.81 29.63
C LEU A 24 -10.46 7.63 28.93
N PHE A 25 -10.78 8.18 27.75
CA PHE A 25 -9.88 9.08 27.01
C PHE A 25 -9.57 10.35 27.81
N GLU A 26 -10.59 11.00 28.38
CA GLU A 26 -10.40 12.19 29.23
C GLU A 26 -9.61 11.84 30.51
N ALA A 27 -9.87 10.69 31.12
CA ALA A 27 -9.16 10.24 32.32
C ALA A 27 -7.67 9.94 32.06
N GLN A 28 -7.31 9.45 30.87
CA GLN A 28 -5.92 9.14 30.52
C GLN A 28 -5.14 10.33 29.95
N THR A 29 -5.81 11.21 29.19
CA THR A 29 -5.14 12.32 28.46
C THR A 29 -5.29 13.67 29.14
N GLY A 30 -6.25 13.82 30.06
CA GLY A 30 -6.60 15.10 30.68
C GLY A 30 -7.24 16.11 29.72
N LEU A 31 -7.50 15.75 28.46
CA LEU A 31 -8.05 16.63 27.45
C LEU A 31 -9.60 16.59 27.44
N PRO A 32 -10.28 17.72 27.14
CA PRO A 32 -11.74 17.77 27.08
C PRO A 32 -12.31 16.81 26.03
N ARG A 33 -13.38 16.09 26.37
CA ARG A 33 -14.06 15.11 25.49
C ARG A 33 -14.47 15.67 24.12
N SER A 34 -14.73 16.98 24.03
CA SER A 34 -15.08 17.65 22.78
C SER A 34 -13.98 17.57 21.73
N TYR A 35 -12.70 17.59 22.13
CA TYR A 35 -11.58 17.44 21.21
C TYR A 35 -11.59 16.07 20.54
N ALA A 36 -11.85 15.00 21.29
CA ALA A 36 -11.94 13.65 20.74
C ALA A 36 -13.07 13.53 19.70
N VAL A 37 -14.22 14.15 19.97
CA VAL A 37 -15.35 14.18 19.02
C VAL A 37 -15.01 14.99 17.78
N ILE A 38 -14.41 16.18 17.93
CA ILE A 38 -14.00 17.03 16.80
C ILE A 38 -12.96 16.32 15.94
N VAL A 39 -11.94 15.69 16.55
CA VAL A 39 -10.94 14.91 15.82
C VAL A 39 -11.59 13.73 15.10
N GLY A 40 -12.50 13.00 15.76
CA GLY A 40 -13.23 11.89 15.13
C GLY A 40 -14.07 12.33 13.93
N VAL A 41 -14.79 13.45 14.07
CA VAL A 41 -15.58 14.04 12.97
C VAL A 41 -14.67 14.52 11.84
N ALA A 42 -13.56 15.20 12.15
CA ALA A 42 -12.59 15.65 11.16
C ALA A 42 -11.98 14.47 10.39
N VAL A 43 -11.54 13.42 11.09
CA VAL A 43 -11.02 12.19 10.48
C VAL A 43 -12.08 11.54 9.58
N TYR A 44 -13.33 11.44 10.04
CA TYR A 44 -14.43 10.89 9.24
C TYR A 44 -14.68 11.68 7.95
N PHE A 45 -14.71 13.01 8.02
CA PHE A 45 -14.85 13.87 6.85
C PHE A 45 -13.66 13.72 5.88
N VAL A 46 -12.44 13.62 6.40
CA VAL A 46 -11.23 13.38 5.59
C VAL A 46 -11.32 12.03 4.87
N ILE A 47 -11.81 10.98 5.54
CA ILE A 47 -11.98 9.64 4.93
C ILE A 47 -13.02 9.68 3.81
N ILE A 48 -14.15 10.36 4.02
CA ILE A 48 -15.16 10.55 2.98
C ILE A 48 -14.57 11.31 1.81
N PHE A 49 -13.85 12.41 2.06
CA PHE A 49 -13.21 13.18 1.00
C PHE A 49 -12.20 12.34 0.21
N LEU A 50 -11.35 11.56 0.89
CA LEU A 50 -10.40 10.66 0.26
C LEU A 50 -11.06 9.55 -0.59
N ASN A 51 -12.21 9.03 -0.14
CA ASN A 51 -12.98 8.01 -0.85
C ASN A 51 -13.78 8.56 -2.03
N LEU A 52 -14.47 9.69 -1.84
CA LEU A 52 -15.47 10.19 -2.78
C LEU A 52 -14.85 11.07 -3.87
N ALA A 53 -13.80 11.82 -3.56
CA ALA A 53 -13.14 12.71 -4.52
C ALA A 53 -12.08 11.99 -5.39
N GLY A 54 -11.84 10.69 -5.17
CA GLY A 54 -10.80 9.92 -5.87
C GLY A 54 -9.36 10.33 -5.53
N VAL A 55 -9.19 11.29 -4.61
CA VAL A 55 -7.89 11.84 -4.19
C VAL A 55 -7.02 10.76 -3.54
N GLY A 56 -7.61 9.82 -2.80
CA GLY A 56 -6.88 8.70 -2.20
C GLY A 56 -6.21 7.81 -3.25
N GLN A 57 -6.89 7.53 -4.37
CA GLN A 57 -6.34 6.75 -5.47
C GLN A 57 -5.17 7.48 -6.14
N LEU A 58 -5.35 8.77 -6.42
CA LEU A 58 -4.33 9.59 -7.07
C LEU A 58 -3.08 9.70 -6.19
N LEU A 59 -3.26 10.01 -4.89
CA LEU A 59 -2.15 10.10 -3.94
C LEU A 59 -1.41 8.76 -3.81
N SER A 60 -2.14 7.65 -3.72
CA SER A 60 -1.54 6.32 -3.61
C SER A 60 -0.71 5.96 -4.83
N ASN A 61 -1.22 6.26 -6.03
CA ASN A 61 -0.52 5.96 -7.28
C ASN A 61 0.67 6.90 -7.52
N ILE A 62 0.57 8.18 -7.19
CA ILE A 62 1.70 9.11 -7.24
C ILE A 62 2.78 8.68 -6.25
N ALA A 63 2.42 8.39 -5.00
CA ALA A 63 3.38 7.91 -4.00
C ALA A 63 4.01 6.59 -4.46
N GLY A 64 3.20 5.69 -4.98
CA GLY A 64 3.65 4.40 -5.52
C GLY A 64 4.54 4.50 -6.77
N PHE A 65 4.49 5.62 -7.47
CA PHE A 65 5.32 5.85 -8.66
C PHE A 65 6.59 6.66 -8.34
N VAL A 66 6.47 7.72 -7.55
CA VAL A 66 7.57 8.65 -7.27
C VAL A 66 8.65 8.00 -6.41
N VAL A 67 8.26 7.21 -5.41
CA VAL A 67 9.20 6.52 -4.52
C VAL A 67 10.18 5.62 -5.28
N PRO A 68 9.73 4.62 -6.06
CA PRO A 68 10.65 3.77 -6.84
C PRO A 68 11.33 4.53 -7.98
N CYS A 69 10.71 5.58 -8.54
CA CYS A 69 11.35 6.41 -9.57
C CYS A 69 12.60 7.10 -9.01
N TYR A 70 12.50 7.68 -7.81
CA TYR A 70 13.65 8.27 -7.12
C TYR A 70 14.77 7.24 -6.88
N TYR A 71 14.42 6.06 -6.37
CA TYR A 71 15.40 4.98 -6.17
C TYR A 71 15.96 4.43 -7.48
N SER A 72 15.17 4.41 -8.56
CA SER A 72 15.64 4.00 -9.90
C SER A 72 16.67 4.99 -10.44
N LEU A 73 16.46 6.29 -10.26
CA LEU A 73 17.42 7.32 -10.66
C LEU A 73 18.72 7.23 -9.86
N LEU A 74 18.63 7.01 -8.54
CA LEU A 74 19.80 6.74 -7.70
C LEU A 74 20.54 5.48 -8.16
N ALA A 75 19.81 4.39 -8.44
CA ALA A 75 20.39 3.14 -8.92
C ALA A 75 21.06 3.28 -10.31
N LEU A 76 20.60 4.21 -11.16
CA LEU A 76 21.27 4.49 -12.43
C LEU A 76 22.65 5.15 -12.26
N GLU A 77 22.87 5.84 -11.15
CA GLU A 77 24.15 6.47 -10.83
C GLU A 77 25.11 5.52 -10.09
N THR A 78 24.60 4.43 -9.51
CA THR A 78 25.37 3.48 -8.70
C THR A 78 25.39 2.08 -9.32
N THR A 79 26.57 1.46 -9.49
CA THR A 79 26.72 0.14 -10.17
C THR A 79 26.40 -1.09 -9.29
N THR A 80 25.52 -0.98 -8.30
CA THR A 80 25.20 -2.06 -7.34
C THR A 80 24.01 -2.93 -7.78
N THR A 81 24.28 -4.18 -8.17
CA THR A 81 23.27 -5.15 -8.66
C THR A 81 22.27 -5.65 -7.61
N SER A 82 22.53 -5.44 -6.31
CA SER A 82 21.64 -5.89 -5.23
C SER A 82 20.33 -5.12 -5.16
N ASP A 83 20.31 -3.87 -5.63
CA ASP A 83 19.14 -3.00 -5.56
C ASP A 83 18.10 -3.34 -6.63
N ASP A 84 18.54 -3.91 -7.76
CA ASP A 84 17.69 -4.21 -8.92
C ASP A 84 16.59 -5.22 -8.59
N THR A 85 16.88 -6.27 -7.81
CA THR A 85 15.88 -7.31 -7.48
C THR A 85 14.77 -6.76 -6.58
N ALA A 86 15.12 -5.90 -5.63
CA ALA A 86 14.16 -5.26 -4.74
C ALA A 86 13.29 -4.26 -5.53
N LEU A 87 13.90 -3.50 -6.42
CA LEU A 87 13.22 -2.55 -7.31
C LEU A 87 12.25 -3.26 -8.26
N LEU A 88 12.69 -4.32 -8.95
CA LEU A 88 11.83 -5.13 -9.82
C LEU A 88 10.69 -5.79 -9.05
N THR A 89 10.95 -6.30 -7.84
CA THR A 89 9.91 -6.86 -6.97
C THR A 89 8.85 -5.81 -6.63
N TYR A 90 9.29 -4.60 -6.29
CA TYR A 90 8.39 -3.48 -6.06
C TYR A 90 7.50 -3.23 -7.29
N TRP A 91 8.09 -3.10 -8.48
CA TRP A 91 7.35 -2.81 -9.71
C TRP A 91 6.30 -3.87 -10.04
N VAL A 92 6.63 -5.16 -9.85
CA VAL A 92 5.68 -6.27 -10.05
C VAL A 92 4.49 -6.15 -9.09
N VAL A 93 4.75 -5.88 -7.81
CA VAL A 93 3.70 -5.72 -6.80
C VAL A 93 2.85 -4.48 -7.09
N PHE A 94 3.48 -3.37 -7.44
CA PHE A 94 2.79 -2.12 -7.79
C PHE A 94 1.87 -2.34 -8.99
N ALA A 95 2.35 -2.96 -10.06
CA ALA A 95 1.53 -3.28 -11.23
C ALA A 95 0.34 -4.18 -10.87
N PHE A 96 0.56 -5.23 -10.08
CA PHE A 96 -0.50 -6.13 -9.62
C PHE A 96 -1.58 -5.40 -8.80
N LEU A 97 -1.17 -4.54 -7.86
CA LEU A 97 -2.10 -3.75 -7.07
C LEU A 97 -2.89 -2.76 -7.95
N ASN A 98 -2.27 -2.17 -8.98
CA ASN A 98 -2.97 -1.31 -9.94
C ASN A 98 -4.01 -2.08 -10.77
N VAL A 99 -3.78 -3.35 -11.12
CA VAL A 99 -4.80 -4.18 -11.77
C VAL A 99 -6.00 -4.39 -10.84
N ILE A 100 -5.75 -4.67 -9.56
CA ILE A 100 -6.81 -4.81 -8.55
C ILE A 100 -7.59 -3.49 -8.38
N GLU A 101 -6.95 -2.33 -8.58
CA GLU A 101 -7.64 -1.04 -8.49
C GLU A 101 -8.75 -0.85 -9.53
N PHE A 102 -8.81 -1.65 -10.59
CA PHE A 102 -9.96 -1.63 -11.48
C PHE A 102 -11.29 -1.84 -10.72
N TRP A 103 -11.26 -2.64 -9.65
CA TRP A 103 -12.40 -2.88 -8.75
C TRP A 103 -12.41 -1.95 -7.54
N SER A 104 -11.73 -0.79 -7.58
CA SER A 104 -11.59 0.13 -6.44
C SER A 104 -12.93 0.49 -5.80
N ARG A 105 -13.99 0.73 -6.58
CA ARG A 105 -15.33 1.02 -6.05
C ARG A 105 -15.89 -0.12 -5.18
N ALA A 106 -15.71 -1.36 -5.62
CA ALA A 106 -16.15 -2.53 -4.85
C ALA A 106 -15.28 -2.74 -3.60
N ILE A 107 -13.97 -2.51 -3.73
CA ILE A 107 -13.02 -2.64 -2.62
C ILE A 107 -13.30 -1.58 -1.54
N LEU A 108 -13.54 -0.32 -1.92
CA LEU A 108 -13.84 0.77 -0.96
C LEU A 108 -15.19 0.59 -0.27
N TYR A 109 -16.14 -0.07 -0.94
CA TYR A 109 -17.41 -0.43 -0.31
C TYR A 109 -17.22 -1.43 0.85
N TRP A 110 -16.30 -2.38 0.71
CA TRP A 110 -15.97 -3.34 1.79
C TRP A 110 -14.94 -2.79 2.78
N ILE A 111 -13.95 -2.05 2.30
CA ILE A 111 -12.79 -1.57 3.06
C ILE A 111 -12.58 -0.09 2.75
N PRO A 112 -13.18 0.83 3.51
CA PRO A 112 -13.13 2.27 3.24
C PRO A 112 -11.73 2.89 3.41
N PHE A 113 -10.74 2.12 3.90
CA PHE A 113 -9.36 2.56 4.10
C PHE A 113 -8.36 1.92 3.14
N TYR A 114 -8.82 1.27 2.06
CA TYR A 114 -7.97 0.52 1.15
C TYR A 114 -6.78 1.33 0.61
N PHE A 115 -6.99 2.57 0.14
CA PHE A 115 -5.90 3.37 -0.42
C PHE A 115 -4.84 3.76 0.62
N LEU A 116 -5.23 3.95 1.88
CA LEU A 116 -4.28 4.19 2.97
C LEU A 116 -3.41 2.94 3.18
N PHE A 117 -4.04 1.78 3.29
CA PHE A 117 -3.32 0.51 3.45
C PHE A 117 -2.43 0.20 2.25
N LYS A 118 -2.92 0.38 1.02
CA LYS A 118 -2.13 0.25 -0.21
C LYS A 118 -0.88 1.14 -0.14
N THR A 119 -1.05 2.41 0.23
CA THR A 119 0.05 3.37 0.30
C THR A 119 1.08 2.97 1.36
N ILE A 120 0.65 2.61 2.56
CA ILE A 120 1.55 2.13 3.63
C ILE A 120 2.29 0.87 3.20
N PHE A 121 1.60 -0.08 2.59
CA PHE A 121 2.19 -1.31 2.08
C PHE A 121 3.21 -1.06 0.96
N LEU A 122 2.90 -0.17 0.03
CA LEU A 122 3.85 0.25 -1.01
C LEU A 122 5.06 0.94 -0.39
N LEU A 123 4.90 1.86 0.57
CA LEU A 123 6.04 2.46 1.26
C LEU A 123 6.90 1.42 2.00
N TYR A 124 6.27 0.44 2.65
CA TYR A 124 6.96 -0.63 3.36
C TYR A 124 7.85 -1.47 2.44
N ILE A 125 7.40 -1.77 1.22
CA ILE A 125 8.19 -2.51 0.22
C ILE A 125 9.21 -1.60 -0.46
N GLY A 126 8.84 -0.35 -0.73
CA GLY A 126 9.64 0.59 -1.51
C GLY A 126 10.84 1.16 -0.77
N VAL A 127 10.80 1.20 0.57
CA VAL A 127 11.94 1.63 1.39
C VAL A 127 12.88 0.44 1.66
N PRO A 128 14.12 0.46 1.16
CA PRO A 128 15.06 -0.67 1.29
C PRO A 128 15.36 -1.04 2.75
N ALA A 129 15.34 -0.05 3.65
CA ALA A 129 15.64 -0.23 5.07
C ALA A 129 14.69 -1.20 5.80
N PHE A 130 13.46 -1.39 5.32
CA PHE A 130 12.49 -2.30 5.95
C PHE A 130 12.61 -3.74 5.47
N GLY A 131 13.34 -4.01 4.38
CA GLY A 131 13.49 -5.36 3.81
C GLY A 131 12.20 -5.98 3.24
N GLY A 132 11.12 -5.20 3.12
CA GLY A 132 9.80 -5.69 2.69
C GLY A 132 9.81 -6.31 1.28
N ALA A 133 10.56 -5.71 0.35
CA ALA A 133 10.73 -6.26 -1.00
C ALA A 133 11.34 -7.67 -1.00
N GLN A 134 12.32 -7.94 -0.14
CA GLN A 134 12.96 -9.25 -0.08
C GLN A 134 12.02 -10.32 0.50
N LEU A 135 11.21 -9.93 1.49
CA LEU A 135 10.19 -10.82 2.06
C LEU A 135 9.14 -11.21 1.01
N VAL A 136 8.68 -10.25 0.20
CA VAL A 136 7.74 -10.51 -0.89
C VAL A 136 8.39 -11.35 -2.00
N TYR A 137 9.63 -11.04 -2.36
CA TYR A 137 10.36 -11.79 -3.37
C TYR A 137 10.49 -13.27 -2.99
N VAL A 138 10.97 -13.57 -1.77
CA VAL A 138 11.22 -14.95 -1.33
C VAL A 138 9.93 -15.74 -1.16
N ASN A 139 8.87 -15.13 -0.62
CA ASN A 139 7.65 -15.84 -0.26
C ASN A 139 6.60 -15.92 -1.38
N LEU A 140 6.54 -14.92 -2.27
CA LEU A 140 5.52 -14.85 -3.33
C LEU A 140 6.14 -15.03 -4.72
N ILE A 141 7.10 -14.18 -5.09
CA ILE A 141 7.58 -14.12 -6.48
C ILE A 141 8.46 -15.34 -6.83
N LYS A 142 9.38 -15.71 -5.95
CA LYS A 142 10.30 -16.84 -6.15
C LYS A 142 9.59 -18.19 -6.35
N PRO A 143 8.61 -18.61 -5.53
CA PRO A 143 7.89 -19.85 -5.77
C PRO A 143 7.04 -19.79 -7.05
N PHE A 144 6.40 -18.67 -7.36
CA PHE A 144 5.65 -18.51 -8.61
C PHE A 144 6.57 -18.60 -9.85
N SER A 145 7.69 -17.89 -9.84
CA SER A 145 8.67 -17.93 -10.94
C SER A 145 9.22 -19.35 -11.17
N ARG A 146 9.53 -20.09 -10.10
CA ARG A 146 9.99 -21.48 -10.20
C ARG A 146 8.89 -22.41 -10.74
N ALA A 147 7.65 -22.23 -10.30
CA ALA A 147 6.53 -23.07 -10.73
C ALA A 147 6.19 -22.88 -12.21
N TYR A 148 6.23 -21.65 -12.72
CA TYR A 148 5.73 -21.32 -14.06
C TYR A 148 6.84 -21.04 -15.10
N ILE A 149 7.86 -20.25 -14.75
CA ILE A 149 8.89 -19.83 -15.72
C ILE A 149 9.98 -20.89 -15.88
N VAL A 150 10.50 -21.42 -14.76
CA VAL A 150 11.61 -22.40 -14.80
C VAL A 150 11.17 -23.74 -15.39
N LYS A 151 9.94 -24.19 -15.10
CA LYS A 151 9.37 -25.41 -15.68
C LYS A 151 9.23 -25.31 -17.21
N ASN A 152 8.72 -24.18 -17.71
CA ASN A 152 8.56 -23.96 -19.15
C ASN A 152 9.89 -23.80 -19.89
N LYS A 153 10.92 -23.21 -19.25
CA LYS A 153 12.26 -23.09 -19.85
C LYS A 153 12.95 -24.45 -20.05
N SER A 154 12.66 -25.43 -19.20
CA SER A 154 13.15 -26.81 -19.40
C SER A 154 12.44 -27.47 -20.58
N LEU A 155 11.13 -27.25 -20.71
CA LEU A 155 10.34 -27.82 -21.80
C LEU A 155 10.74 -27.22 -23.15
N SER A 156 10.96 -25.90 -23.23
CA SER A 156 11.40 -25.26 -24.48
C SER A 156 12.75 -25.79 -24.94
N LYS A 157 13.73 -25.93 -24.04
CA LYS A 157 15.04 -26.51 -24.38
C LYS A 157 14.94 -27.92 -24.94
N THR A 158 14.11 -28.78 -24.35
CA THR A 158 13.89 -30.14 -24.86
C THR A 158 13.19 -30.13 -26.22
N VAL A 159 12.24 -29.22 -26.44
CA VAL A 159 11.58 -29.06 -27.75
C VAL A 159 12.57 -28.58 -28.81
N ASP A 160 13.46 -27.64 -28.48
CA ASP A 160 14.49 -27.13 -29.38
C ASP A 160 15.50 -28.25 -29.74
N GLU A 161 15.98 -29.01 -28.76
CA GLU A 161 16.88 -30.16 -28.98
C GLU A 161 16.25 -31.25 -29.86
N VAL A 162 14.95 -31.55 -29.66
CA VAL A 162 14.23 -32.51 -30.51
C VAL A 162 14.01 -31.94 -31.92
N ALA A 163 13.70 -30.66 -32.06
CA ALA A 163 13.53 -30.02 -33.36
C ALA A 163 14.82 -30.02 -34.19
N GLU A 164 15.97 -29.72 -33.57
CA GLU A 164 17.28 -29.82 -34.22
C GLU A 164 17.64 -31.25 -34.63
N GLY A 165 17.35 -32.23 -33.77
CA GLY A 165 17.54 -33.66 -34.08
C GLY A 165 16.68 -34.16 -35.25
N VAL A 166 15.43 -33.68 -35.37
CA VAL A 166 14.56 -34.03 -36.50
C VAL A 166 14.98 -33.31 -37.77
N SER A 167 15.38 -32.03 -37.70
CA SER A 167 15.85 -31.28 -38.87
C SER A 167 17.10 -31.89 -39.48
N SER A 168 18.06 -32.31 -38.65
CA SER A 168 19.29 -32.97 -39.11
C SER A 168 19.05 -34.37 -39.71
N ALA A 169 17.99 -35.07 -39.29
CA ALA A 169 17.62 -36.37 -39.85
C ALA A 169 16.85 -36.25 -41.19
N VAL A 170 16.24 -35.10 -41.48
CA VAL A 170 15.52 -34.84 -42.74
C VAL A 170 16.45 -34.35 -43.87
N GLU A 171 17.61 -33.77 -43.53
CA GLU A 171 18.60 -33.30 -44.51
C GLU A 171 19.59 -34.38 -45.00
N LEU A 172 19.47 -35.63 -44.54
CA LEU A 172 20.25 -36.80 -44.98
C LEU A 172 19.45 -37.70 -45.92
#